data_AF-A0A9D9PU84-F1
#
_entry.id   AF-A0A9D9PU84-F1
#
_cell.length_a   1.000
_cell.length_b   1.000
_cell.length_c   1.000
_cell.angle_alpha   90.00
_cell.angle_beta   90.00
_cell.angle_gamma   90.00
#
_symmetry.space_group_name_H-M   'P 1'
#
loop_
_entity.id
_entity.type
_entity.pdbx_description
1 polymer ?
#
loop_
_entity_poly.entity_id
_entity_poly.type
_entity_poly.pdbx_seq_one_letter_code
_entity_poly.pdbx_strand_id
1 'polypeptide(L)'
;MNKVIELIQQRSYGAYRLCPPLEEPQLSQAMTMLPNDLLEILKVSNGILELMTHPKANDGKPFVIGSILYPFDEIVSQTKVFNELYAVEGIVFAGNGAGGYFVIRPDGNIYLYEYVGEEGEYYAEDIIGYISKHYG
;
A
#
# COMPACT_ATOMS: atom_id res chain seq x y z
N MET A 1 3.07 -10.95 -15.69
CA MET A 1 3.56 -9.93 -14.74
C MET A 1 2.32 -9.38 -14.04
N ASN A 2 2.40 -8.97 -12.77
CA ASN A 2 1.20 -8.58 -12.02
C ASN A 2 0.61 -7.28 -12.61
N LYS A 3 -0.70 -7.26 -12.89
CA LYS A 3 -1.40 -6.14 -13.55
C LYS A 3 -1.29 -4.83 -12.79
N VAL A 4 -1.21 -4.88 -11.45
CA VAL A 4 -0.98 -3.69 -10.60
C VAL A 4 0.42 -3.13 -10.85
N ILE A 5 1.44 -4.00 -10.89
CA ILE A 5 2.80 -3.57 -11.18
C ILE A 5 2.85 -2.96 -12.58
N GLU A 6 2.27 -3.60 -13.59
CA GLU A 6 2.18 -3.07 -14.97
C GLU A 6 1.57 -1.67 -15.01
N LEU A 7 0.46 -1.44 -14.30
CA LEU A 7 -0.18 -0.13 -14.22
C LEU A 7 0.74 0.92 -13.56
N ILE A 8 1.43 0.56 -12.48
CA ILE A 8 2.40 1.45 -11.83
C ILE A 8 3.54 1.77 -12.81
N GLN A 9 4.05 0.80 -13.58
CA GLN A 9 5.12 1.07 -14.55
C GLN A 9 4.66 1.96 -15.71
N GLN A 10 3.42 1.80 -16.16
CA GLN A 10 2.88 2.56 -17.30
C GLN A 10 2.54 4.01 -16.95
N ARG A 11 2.22 4.30 -15.68
CA ARG A 11 1.63 5.57 -15.26
C ARG A 11 2.52 6.44 -14.37
N SER A 12 3.68 5.95 -13.97
CA SER A 12 4.56 6.66 -13.04
C SER A 12 5.10 7.97 -13.64
N TYR A 13 4.53 9.10 -13.21
CA TYR A 13 5.16 10.44 -13.31
C TYR A 13 6.31 10.63 -12.31
N GLY A 14 6.53 9.66 -11.39
CA GLY A 14 7.59 9.65 -10.38
C GLY A 14 8.35 8.32 -10.36
N ALA A 15 9.58 8.32 -9.84
CA ALA A 15 10.36 7.10 -9.71
C ALA A 15 9.76 6.20 -8.62
N TYR A 16 9.69 4.90 -8.85
CA TYR A 16 9.31 3.91 -7.83
C TYR A 16 10.38 2.83 -7.72
N ARG A 17 10.33 2.06 -6.64
CA ARG A 17 11.19 0.89 -6.46
C ARG A 17 10.37 -0.29 -5.97
N LEU A 18 10.46 -1.40 -6.70
CA LEU A 18 9.98 -2.69 -6.23
C LEU A 18 10.91 -3.23 -5.15
N CYS A 19 10.34 -3.75 -4.07
CA CYS A 19 11.07 -4.49 -3.05
C CYS A 19 11.31 -5.93 -3.50
N PRO A 20 12.25 -6.66 -2.87
CA PRO A 20 12.32 -8.10 -3.03
C PRO A 20 10.96 -8.76 -2.75
N PRO A 21 10.63 -9.88 -3.42
CA PRO A 21 9.44 -10.66 -3.15
C PRO A 21 9.27 -11.03 -1.68
N LEU A 22 8.02 -11.23 -1.26
CA LEU A 22 7.71 -11.81 0.04
C LEU A 22 8.11 -13.29 0.07
N GLU A 23 8.91 -13.67 1.06
CA GLU A 23 9.42 -15.04 1.21
C GLU A 23 9.05 -15.63 2.58
N GLU A 24 9.36 -16.92 2.77
CA GLU A 24 9.17 -17.59 4.06
C GLU A 24 10.09 -17.01 5.14
N PRO A 25 9.64 -16.94 6.40
CA PRO A 25 8.36 -17.45 6.93
C PRO A 25 7.18 -16.47 6.80
N GLN A 26 7.42 -15.25 6.30
CA GLN A 26 6.39 -14.19 6.24
C GLN A 26 5.30 -14.54 5.24
N LEU A 27 5.63 -15.26 4.17
CA LEU A 27 4.68 -15.73 3.18
C LEU A 27 3.57 -16.59 3.81
N SER A 28 3.92 -17.57 4.65
CA SER A 28 2.95 -18.40 5.36
C SER A 28 1.98 -17.58 6.22
N GLN A 29 2.48 -16.53 6.87
CA GLN A 29 1.65 -15.62 7.67
C GLN A 29 0.75 -14.74 6.78
N ALA A 30 1.28 -14.22 5.68
CA ALA A 30 0.52 -13.40 4.76
C ALA A 30 -0.64 -14.17 4.11
N MET A 31 -0.45 -15.47 3.84
CA MET A 31 -1.50 -16.35 3.30
C MET A 31 -2.73 -16.51 4.20
N THR A 32 -2.59 -16.31 5.52
CA THR A 32 -3.72 -16.41 6.46
C THR A 32 -4.37 -15.06 6.76
N MET A 33 -3.64 -13.96 6.56
CA MET A 33 -4.08 -12.62 6.93
C MET A 33 -4.61 -11.81 5.74
N LEU A 34 -3.99 -11.93 4.56
CA LEU A 34 -4.23 -10.99 3.47
C LEU A 34 -5.26 -11.51 2.47
N PRO A 35 -6.03 -10.61 1.82
CA PRO A 35 -6.80 -10.97 0.64
C PRO A 35 -5.86 -11.39 -0.49
N ASN A 36 -6.34 -12.28 -1.35
CA ASN A 36 -5.55 -12.86 -2.44
C ASN A 36 -4.91 -11.80 -3.34
N ASP A 37 -5.63 -10.74 -3.69
CA ASP A 37 -5.11 -9.70 -4.58
C ASP A 37 -3.88 -8.99 -4.00
N LEU A 38 -3.89 -8.71 -2.70
CA LEU A 38 -2.75 -8.09 -2.01
C LEU A 38 -1.58 -9.08 -1.88
N LEU A 39 -1.88 -10.35 -1.56
CA LEU A 39 -0.89 -11.41 -1.46
C LEU A 39 -0.16 -11.64 -2.79
N GLU A 40 -0.88 -11.69 -3.92
CA GLU A 40 -0.29 -11.89 -5.24
C GLU A 40 0.58 -10.71 -5.70
N ILE A 41 0.34 -9.50 -5.16
CA ILE A 41 1.26 -8.36 -5.37
C ILE A 41 2.52 -8.55 -4.53
N LEU A 42 2.38 -8.88 -3.24
CA LEU A 42 3.50 -9.03 -2.32
C LEU A 42 4.45 -10.18 -2.69
N LYS A 43 3.93 -11.25 -3.29
CA LYS A 43 4.73 -12.35 -3.88
C LYS A 43 5.61 -11.90 -5.05
N VAL A 44 5.33 -10.76 -5.67
CA VAL A 44 6.17 -10.18 -6.72
C VAL A 44 7.04 -9.05 -6.17
N SER A 45 6.51 -8.25 -5.24
CA SER A 45 7.21 -7.14 -4.61
C SER A 45 6.66 -6.89 -3.21
N ASN A 46 7.44 -7.17 -2.17
CA ASN A 46 7.04 -6.97 -0.77
C ASN A 46 7.02 -5.48 -0.39
N GLY A 47 6.01 -4.78 -0.89
CA GLY A 47 5.91 -3.33 -0.87
C GLY A 47 6.38 -2.70 -2.18
N ILE A 48 5.88 -1.50 -2.46
CA ILE A 48 6.24 -0.69 -3.61
C ILE A 48 6.54 0.70 -3.08
N LEU A 49 7.79 1.13 -3.22
CA LEU A 49 8.27 2.37 -2.63
C LEU A 49 8.18 3.53 -3.62
N GLU A 50 7.74 4.68 -3.13
CA GLU A 50 7.73 5.93 -3.87
C GLU A 50 9.07 6.64 -3.68
N LEU A 51 9.68 7.10 -4.79
CA LEU A 51 10.95 7.78 -4.79
C LEU A 51 10.82 9.22 -5.30
N MET A 52 11.60 10.11 -4.71
CA MET A 52 11.83 11.46 -5.22
C MET A 52 13.30 11.63 -5.60
N THR A 53 13.56 12.47 -6.60
CA THR A 53 14.90 12.99 -6.87
C THR A 53 14.90 14.49 -6.64
N HIS A 54 15.79 14.98 -5.78
CA HIS A 54 15.96 16.41 -5.54
C HIS A 54 17.46 16.76 -5.60
N PRO A 55 17.89 17.76 -6.41
CA PRO A 55 19.31 18.03 -6.64
C PRO A 55 20.14 18.34 -5.39
N LYS A 56 19.49 18.81 -4.31
CA LYS A 56 20.14 19.16 -3.04
C LYS A 56 19.94 18.13 -1.93
N ALA A 57 19.22 17.04 -2.19
CA ALA A 57 18.98 15.99 -1.20
C ALA A 57 19.60 14.68 -1.70
N ASN A 58 20.14 13.88 -0.76
CA ASN A 58 20.70 12.56 -1.06
C ASN A 58 21.71 12.56 -2.23
N ASP A 59 22.55 13.60 -2.32
CA ASP A 59 23.53 13.80 -3.39
C ASP A 59 22.94 13.72 -4.82
N GLY A 60 21.68 14.16 -4.97
CA GLY A 60 20.96 14.11 -6.25
C GLY A 60 20.51 12.69 -6.66
N LYS A 61 20.66 11.69 -5.79
CA LYS A 61 20.19 10.32 -6.04
C LYS A 61 18.73 10.17 -5.58
N PRO A 62 17.94 9.31 -6.25
CA PRO A 62 16.60 8.98 -5.79
C PRO A 62 16.59 8.48 -4.34
N PHE A 63 15.67 8.98 -3.54
CA PHE A 63 15.44 8.53 -2.15
C PHE A 63 13.96 8.24 -1.91
N VAL A 64 13.69 7.35 -0.97
CA VAL A 64 12.32 6.93 -0.63
C VAL A 64 11.63 8.07 0.12
N ILE A 65 10.43 8.42 -0.33
CA ILE A 65 9.57 9.43 0.33
C ILE A 65 8.30 8.81 0.92
N GLY A 66 7.98 7.59 0.52
CA GLY A 66 6.77 6.90 0.96
C GLY A 66 6.64 5.52 0.34
N SER A 67 5.47 4.94 0.52
CA SER A 67 5.10 3.62 0.01
C SER A 67 3.78 3.74 -0.75
N ILE A 68 3.80 3.38 -2.02
CA ILE A 68 2.60 3.18 -2.83
C ILE A 68 1.77 2.02 -2.26
N LEU A 69 2.49 0.99 -1.79
CA LEU A 69 1.97 -0.18 -1.12
C LEU A 69 2.97 -0.60 -0.05
N TYR A 70 2.50 -0.84 1.16
CA TYR A 70 3.34 -1.17 2.30
C TYR A 70 3.96 -2.57 2.20
N PRO A 71 5.22 -2.77 2.64
CA PRO A 71 5.74 -4.10 2.92
C PRO A 71 4.87 -4.84 3.95
N PHE A 72 4.90 -6.17 3.94
CA PHE A 72 4.05 -6.99 4.80
C PHE A 72 4.14 -6.65 6.30
N ASP A 73 5.35 -6.41 6.84
CA ASP A 73 5.50 -6.06 8.25
C ASP A 73 4.85 -4.72 8.59
N GLU A 74 4.86 -3.78 7.64
CA GLU A 74 4.19 -2.50 7.78
C GLU A 74 2.67 -2.66 7.66
N ILE A 75 2.18 -3.53 6.76
CA ILE A 75 0.76 -3.93 6.71
C ILE A 75 0.30 -4.48 8.06
N VAL A 76 1.05 -5.41 8.64
CA VAL A 76 0.72 -6.02 9.94
C VAL A 76 0.66 -4.96 11.05
N SER A 77 1.70 -4.14 11.16
CA SER A 77 1.78 -3.14 12.24
C SER A 77 0.74 -2.02 12.08
N GLN A 78 0.56 -1.49 10.87
CA GLN A 78 -0.42 -0.44 10.61
C GLN A 78 -1.86 -0.96 10.73
N THR A 79 -2.14 -2.20 10.30
CA THR A 79 -3.46 -2.82 10.48
C THR A 79 -3.80 -2.95 11.97
N LYS A 80 -2.85 -3.37 12.80
CA LYS A 80 -3.06 -3.45 14.24
C LYS A 80 -3.39 -2.07 14.84
N VAL A 81 -2.58 -1.06 14.52
CA VAL A 81 -2.79 0.32 15.00
C VAL A 81 -4.16 0.85 14.55
N PHE A 82 -4.50 0.68 13.28
CA PHE A 82 -5.78 1.12 12.72
C PHE A 82 -6.98 0.45 13.42
N ASN A 83 -6.97 -0.88 13.56
CA ASN A 83 -8.05 -1.61 14.20
C ASN A 83 -8.22 -1.19 15.67
N GLU A 84 -7.13 -0.90 16.39
CA GLU A 84 -7.16 -0.38 17.77
C GLU A 84 -7.71 1.05 17.84
N LEU A 85 -7.34 1.93 16.90
CA LEU A 85 -7.75 3.34 16.89
C LEU A 85 -9.22 3.54 16.49
N TYR A 86 -9.65 2.87 15.43
CA TYR A 86 -10.98 3.09 14.83
C TYR A 86 -12.02 2.07 15.29
N ALA A 87 -11.62 0.99 15.99
CA ALA A 87 -12.48 -0.13 16.34
C ALA A 87 -13.22 -0.72 15.11
N VAL A 88 -12.57 -0.65 13.94
CA VAL A 88 -13.08 -1.11 12.64
C VAL A 88 -12.22 -2.27 12.17
N GLU A 89 -12.85 -3.30 11.62
CA GLU A 89 -12.13 -4.37 10.94
C GLU A 89 -11.73 -3.94 9.53
N GLY A 90 -10.44 -4.09 9.21
CA GLY A 90 -9.91 -3.92 7.87
C GLY A 90 -8.42 -4.22 7.83
N ILE A 91 -7.85 -4.17 6.63
CA ILE A 91 -6.42 -4.38 6.37
C ILE A 91 -5.85 -3.11 5.75
N VAL A 92 -4.94 -2.46 6.48
CA VAL A 92 -4.23 -1.28 5.99
C VAL A 92 -3.15 -1.72 5.02
N PHE A 93 -3.15 -1.19 3.80
CA PHE A 93 -2.15 -1.55 2.79
C PHE A 93 -1.34 -0.36 2.26
N ALA A 94 -1.77 0.87 2.52
CA ALA A 94 -1.06 2.09 2.18
C ALA A 94 -1.50 3.24 3.09
N GLY A 95 -0.72 4.32 3.11
CA GLY A 95 -1.07 5.58 3.76
C GLY A 95 -1.16 6.70 2.73
N ASN A 96 -1.90 7.76 3.04
CA ASN A 96 -2.07 8.91 2.15
C ASN A 96 -0.93 9.95 2.25
N GLY A 97 0.10 9.70 3.07
CA GLY A 97 1.21 10.64 3.32
C GLY A 97 0.87 11.81 4.26
N ALA A 98 -0.36 11.89 4.77
CA ALA A 98 -0.85 12.95 5.65
C ALA A 98 -1.47 12.40 6.96
N GLY A 99 -1.21 11.14 7.29
CA GLY A 99 -1.70 10.47 8.51
C GLY A 99 -2.99 9.68 8.34
N GLY A 100 -3.54 9.62 7.12
CA GLY A 100 -4.67 8.76 6.77
C GLY A 100 -4.25 7.39 6.25
N TYR A 101 -5.19 6.43 6.33
CA TYR A 101 -5.01 5.02 5.99
C TYR A 101 -5.90 4.60 4.82
N PHE A 102 -5.32 3.91 3.84
CA PHE A 102 -6.10 3.15 2.85
C PHE A 102 -6.30 1.73 3.36
N VAL A 103 -7.56 1.33 3.47
CA VAL A 103 -7.99 0.11 4.16
C VAL A 103 -8.87 -0.73 3.26
N ILE A 104 -8.53 -2.01 3.08
CA ILE A 104 -9.44 -3.00 2.50
C ILE A 104 -10.34 -3.50 3.62
N ARG A 105 -11.65 -3.30 3.49
CA ARG A 105 -12.64 -3.79 4.45
C ARG A 105 -13.09 -5.22 4.11
N PRO A 106 -13.81 -5.92 5.01
CA PRO A 106 -14.30 -7.27 4.76
C PRO A 106 -15.21 -7.42 3.53
N ASP A 107 -15.79 -6.33 3.03
CA ASP A 107 -16.57 -6.30 1.79
C ASP A 107 -15.69 -6.30 0.52
N GLY A 108 -14.37 -6.25 0.68
CA GLY A 108 -13.38 -6.20 -0.40
C GLY A 108 -13.09 -4.78 -0.92
N ASN A 109 -13.92 -3.79 -0.56
CA ASN A 109 -13.76 -2.42 -1.01
C ASN A 109 -12.67 -1.69 -0.23
N ILE A 110 -12.12 -0.65 -0.86
CA ILE A 110 -11.10 0.21 -0.28
C ILE A 110 -11.72 1.51 0.20
N TYR A 111 -11.41 1.86 1.44
CA TYR A 111 -11.82 3.11 2.08
C TYR A 111 -10.59 3.90 2.51
N LEU A 112 -10.72 5.22 2.54
CA LEU A 112 -9.74 6.15 3.11
C LEU A 112 -10.24 6.61 4.47
N TYR A 113 -9.46 6.37 5.51
CA TYR A 113 -9.69 6.87 6.85
C TYR A 113 -8.69 7.98 7.15
N GLU A 114 -9.16 9.22 7.18
CA GLU A 114 -8.33 10.37 7.56
C GLU A 114 -8.21 10.45 9.08
N TYR A 115 -7.05 10.89 9.59
CA TYR A 115 -6.80 11.00 11.04
C TYR A 115 -7.84 11.87 11.79
N VAL A 116 -8.48 12.80 11.08
CA VAL A 116 -9.49 13.73 11.62
C VAL A 116 -10.93 13.31 11.32
N GLY A 117 -11.15 12.19 10.62
CA GLY A 117 -12.48 11.69 10.26
C GLY A 117 -12.74 10.31 10.88
N GLU A 118 -13.87 10.13 11.56
CA GLU A 118 -14.22 8.85 12.18
C GLU A 118 -14.85 7.87 11.18
N GLU A 119 -15.47 8.38 10.10
CA GLU A 119 -16.11 7.57 9.07
C GLU A 119 -15.18 7.45 7.85
N GLY A 120 -14.77 6.23 7.52
CA GLY A 120 -13.98 5.97 6.32
C GLY A 120 -14.77 6.28 5.05
N GLU A 121 -14.14 6.99 4.12
CA GLU A 121 -14.74 7.35 2.85
C GLU A 121 -14.47 6.28 1.80
N TYR A 122 -15.50 5.85 1.06
CA TYR A 122 -15.32 4.92 -0.04
C TYR A 122 -14.33 5.50 -1.06
N TYR A 123 -13.30 4.73 -1.40
CA TYR A 123 -12.23 5.18 -2.27
C TYR A 123 -12.21 4.44 -3.61
N ALA A 124 -12.26 3.11 -3.57
CA ALA A 124 -12.21 2.25 -4.75
C ALA A 124 -12.81 0.86 -4.46
N GLU A 125 -13.18 0.14 -5.52
CA GLU A 125 -13.72 -1.23 -5.42
C GLU A 125 -12.62 -2.26 -5.11
N ASP A 126 -11.42 -2.09 -5.67
CA ASP A 126 -10.30 -3.01 -5.50
C ASP A 126 -8.94 -2.28 -5.63
N ILE A 127 -7.84 -3.02 -5.49
CA ILE A 127 -6.47 -2.45 -5.57
C ILE A 127 -6.20 -1.87 -6.97
N ILE A 128 -6.78 -2.44 -8.04
CA ILE A 128 -6.62 -1.92 -9.40
C ILE A 128 -7.30 -0.56 -9.52
N GLY A 129 -8.50 -0.41 -8.98
CA GLY A 129 -9.25 0.83 -8.89
C GLY A 129 -8.51 1.88 -8.06
N TYR A 130 -7.93 1.46 -6.92
CA TYR A 130 -7.08 2.33 -6.09
C TYR A 130 -5.89 2.86 -6.89
N ILE A 131 -5.08 1.99 -7.52
CA ILE A 131 -3.91 2.40 -8.29
C ILE A 131 -4.31 3.27 -9.48
N SER A 132 -5.40 2.93 -10.16
CA SER A 132 -5.89 3.67 -11.32
C SER A 132 -6.38 5.07 -10.97
N LYS A 133 -6.94 5.27 -9.77
CA LYS A 133 -7.44 6.56 -9.28
C LYS A 133 -6.34 7.40 -8.64
N HIS A 134 -5.45 6.79 -7.88
CA HIS A 134 -4.43 7.50 -7.10
C HIS A 134 -3.20 7.87 -7.94
N TYR A 135 -2.88 7.07 -8.97
CA TYR A 135 -1.70 7.24 -9.83
C TYR A 135 -2.05 7.30 -11.33
N GLY A 136 -3.32 7.51 -11.69
CA GLY A 136 -3.78 7.71 -13.08
C GLY A 136 -4.18 9.14 -13.36
#